data_AF-J9QT54-F1
#
_entry.id   AF-J9QT54-F1
#
_cell.length_a   1.000
_cell.length_b   1.000
_cell.length_c   1.000
_cell.angle_alpha   90.00
_cell.angle_beta   90.00
_cell.angle_gamma   90.00
#
_symmetry.space_group_name_H-M   'P 1'
#
loop_
_entity.id
_entity.type
_entity.pdbx_description
1 polymer ?
#
loop_
_entity_poly.entity_id
_entity_poly.type
_entity_poly.pdbx_seq_one_letter_code
_entity_poly.pdbx_strand_id
1 'polypeptide(L)'
;MEQKDYIKKQIDQLGKVLGKLLFDLIGVNQSGKVADGVEISNEILKKELGIDLDKLLSIPNQCFVQILTNEFKFSNESLNYLAKVLFYLSENQSEEMKEKLLEKTLIIYHFLEFNEEIYSIERNKMITCIKQKLNK
;
A
#
# COMPACT_ATOMS: atom_id res chain seq x y z
N MET A 1 -25.61 16.75 -7.78
CA MET A 1 -24.38 16.41 -8.56
C MET A 1 -23.09 16.75 -7.79
N GLU A 2 -23.11 17.64 -6.80
CA GLU A 2 -21.91 18.14 -6.11
C GLU A 2 -21.20 17.13 -5.18
N GLN A 3 -21.93 16.21 -4.53
CA GLN A 3 -21.32 15.21 -3.63
C GLN A 3 -20.47 14.17 -4.37
N LYS A 4 -20.85 13.78 -5.60
CA LYS A 4 -20.07 12.82 -6.40
C LYS A 4 -18.73 13.42 -6.84
N ASP A 5 -18.71 14.68 -7.23
CA ASP A 5 -17.48 15.37 -7.62
C ASP A 5 -16.55 15.61 -6.43
N TYR A 6 -17.10 15.90 -5.26
CA TYR A 6 -16.32 16.07 -4.03
C TYR A 6 -15.64 14.77 -3.59
N ILE A 7 -16.37 13.65 -3.58
CA ILE A 7 -15.81 12.33 -3.23
C ILE A 7 -14.75 11.91 -4.26
N LYS A 8 -15.00 12.13 -5.56
CA LYS A 8 -14.04 11.78 -6.61
C LYS A 8 -12.73 12.58 -6.49
N LYS A 9 -12.79 13.87 -6.16
CA LYS A 9 -11.60 14.70 -5.90
C LYS A 9 -10.78 14.19 -4.71
N GLN A 10 -11.43 13.73 -3.64
CA GLN A 10 -10.72 13.17 -2.48
C GLN A 10 -10.03 11.84 -2.81
N ILE A 11 -10.70 10.97 -3.57
CA ILE A 11 -10.12 9.71 -4.05
C ILE A 11 -8.88 9.97 -4.90
N ASP A 12 -8.96 10.93 -5.83
CA ASP A 12 -7.83 11.31 -6.69
C ASP A 12 -6.68 11.94 -5.88
N GLN A 13 -6.97 12.67 -4.80
CA GLN A 13 -5.95 13.22 -3.91
C GLN A 13 -5.22 12.12 -3.15
N LEU A 14 -5.93 11.11 -2.64
CA LEU A 14 -5.34 9.98 -1.92
C LEU A 14 -4.37 9.20 -2.82
N GLY A 15 -4.79 8.85 -4.03
CA GLY A 15 -3.93 8.17 -5.00
C GLY A 15 -2.67 8.98 -5.34
N LYS A 16 -2.80 10.31 -5.49
CA LYS A 16 -1.65 11.21 -5.72
C LYS A 16 -0.69 11.27 -4.54
N VAL A 17 -1.20 11.33 -3.31
CA VAL A 17 -0.35 11.33 -2.11
C VAL A 17 0.41 10.01 -2.01
N LEU A 18 -0.27 8.87 -2.19
CA LEU A 18 0.37 7.55 -2.18
C LEU A 18 1.40 7.38 -3.31
N GLY A 19 1.08 7.88 -4.51
CA GLY A 19 2.01 7.88 -5.64
C GLY A 19 3.24 8.75 -5.40
N LYS A 20 3.08 9.93 -4.79
CA LYS A 20 4.19 10.79 -4.39
C LYS A 20 5.06 10.14 -3.31
N LEU A 21 4.42 9.57 -2.29
CA LEU A 21 5.11 8.84 -1.22
C LEU A 21 5.92 7.68 -1.79
N LEU A 22 5.34 6.92 -2.73
CA LEU A 22 6.05 5.85 -3.43
C LEU A 22 7.25 6.39 -4.23
N PHE A 23 7.10 7.51 -4.93
CA PHE A 23 8.21 8.14 -5.66
C PHE A 23 9.34 8.56 -4.72
N ASP A 24 9.01 9.21 -3.60
CA ASP A 24 9.97 9.65 -2.58
C ASP A 24 10.69 8.44 -1.96
N LEU A 25 9.96 7.36 -1.65
CA LEU A 25 10.50 6.08 -1.18
C LEU A 25 11.53 5.49 -2.13
N ILE A 26 11.19 5.42 -3.42
CA ILE A 26 12.08 4.89 -4.46
C ILE A 26 13.33 5.77 -4.57
N GLY A 27 13.18 7.10 -4.54
CA GLY A 27 14.30 8.04 -4.61
C GLY A 27 15.26 7.93 -3.42
N VAL A 28 14.73 7.77 -2.20
CA VAL A 28 15.56 7.60 -0.99
C VAL A 28 16.33 6.28 -1.04
N ASN A 29 15.69 5.19 -1.48
CA ASN A 29 16.36 3.89 -1.58
C ASN A 29 17.52 3.90 -2.60
N GLN A 30 17.39 4.63 -3.71
CA GLN A 30 18.47 4.82 -4.69
C GLN A 30 19.66 5.63 -4.14
N SER A 31 19.45 6.45 -3.12
CA SER A 31 20.50 7.28 -2.50
C SER A 31 21.33 6.56 -1.43
N GLY A 32 21.02 5.29 -1.12
CA GLY A 32 21.73 4.49 -0.12
C GLY A 32 21.42 4.84 1.34
N LYS A 33 20.48 5.76 1.60
CA LYS A 33 20.02 6.18 2.95
C LYS A 33 18.81 5.37 3.41
N VAL A 34 18.96 4.06 3.35
CA VAL A 34 17.83 3.11 3.41
C VAL A 34 17.13 3.12 4.78
N ALA A 35 17.87 3.28 5.87
CA ALA A 35 17.31 3.38 7.23
C ALA A 35 16.44 4.64 7.40
N ASP A 36 16.88 5.78 6.87
CA ASP A 36 16.13 7.03 6.91
C ASP A 36 14.81 6.91 6.10
N GLY A 37 14.83 6.17 4.99
CA GLY A 37 13.68 6.02 4.09
C GLY A 37 12.46 5.36 4.74
N VAL A 38 12.66 4.45 5.69
CA VAL A 38 11.58 3.77 6.42
C VAL A 38 10.93 4.70 7.43
N GLU A 39 11.73 5.37 8.26
CA GLU A 39 11.23 6.29 9.27
C GLU A 39 10.53 7.49 8.63
N ILE A 40 11.14 8.04 7.57
CA ILE A 40 10.52 9.10 6.75
C ILE A 40 9.19 8.64 6.18
N SER A 41 9.07 7.40 5.73
CA SER A 41 7.84 6.92 5.09
C SER A 41 6.73 6.63 6.07
N ASN A 42 7.06 6.13 7.27
CA ASN A 42 6.10 6.05 8.37
C ASN A 42 5.61 7.44 8.78
N GLU A 43 6.51 8.41 8.87
CA GLU A 43 6.17 9.80 9.16
C GLU A 43 5.30 10.42 8.04
N ILE A 44 5.59 10.17 6.76
CA ILE A 44 4.76 10.68 5.65
C ILE A 44 3.39 9.98 5.63
N LEU A 45 3.31 8.66 5.82
CA LEU A 45 2.03 7.95 5.96
C LEU A 45 1.18 8.54 7.09
N LYS A 46 1.80 8.81 8.23
CA LYS A 46 1.12 9.38 9.39
C LYS A 46 0.73 10.84 9.18
N LYS A 47 1.61 11.64 8.57
CA LYS A 47 1.43 13.10 8.40
C LYS A 47 0.49 13.45 7.25
N GLU A 48 0.65 12.80 6.10
CA GLU A 48 -0.10 13.12 4.89
C GLU A 48 -1.43 12.35 4.82
N LEU A 49 -1.48 11.13 5.37
CA LEU A 49 -2.67 10.27 5.28
C LEU A 49 -3.37 10.08 6.63
N GLY A 50 -2.75 10.47 7.75
CA GLY A 50 -3.28 10.16 9.08
C GLY A 50 -3.27 8.66 9.40
N ILE A 51 -2.61 7.84 8.57
CA ILE A 51 -2.60 6.39 8.69
C ILE A 51 -1.37 6.01 9.52
N ASP A 52 -1.65 5.51 10.71
CA ASP A 52 -0.65 4.89 11.56
C ASP A 52 -0.39 3.47 11.04
N LEU A 53 0.86 3.17 10.67
CA LEU A 53 1.23 1.87 10.11
C LEU A 53 0.91 0.74 11.10
N ASP A 54 1.12 0.95 12.39
CA ASP A 54 0.83 -0.07 13.41
C ASP A 54 -0.68 -0.34 13.48
N LYS A 55 -1.51 0.70 13.38
CA LYS A 55 -2.97 0.54 13.30
C LYS A 55 -3.40 -0.17 12.02
N LEU A 56 -2.80 0.19 10.89
CA LEU A 56 -3.08 -0.43 9.60
C LEU A 56 -2.77 -1.93 9.62
N LEU A 57 -1.63 -2.31 10.21
CA LEU A 57 -1.21 -3.69 10.33
C LEU A 57 -2.01 -4.47 11.39
N SER A 58 -2.57 -3.79 12.39
CA SER A 58 -3.44 -4.38 13.42
C SER A 58 -4.81 -4.79 12.88
N ILE A 59 -5.24 -4.29 11.72
CA ILE A 59 -6.49 -4.69 11.09
C ILE A 59 -6.42 -6.19 10.75
N PRO A 60 -7.44 -7.02 11.03
CA PRO A 60 -7.42 -8.44 10.64
C PRO A 60 -7.33 -8.65 9.12
N ASN A 61 -6.55 -9.65 8.68
CA ASN A 61 -6.35 -9.97 7.25
C ASN A 61 -7.67 -10.13 6.47
N GLN A 62 -8.66 -10.79 7.07
CA GLN A 62 -9.95 -11.08 6.44
C GLN A 62 -10.79 -9.82 6.15
N CYS A 63 -10.65 -8.79 6.98
CA CYS A 63 -11.42 -7.54 6.87
C CYS A 63 -10.62 -6.40 6.25
N PHE A 64 -9.33 -6.62 5.97
CA PHE A 64 -8.37 -5.57 5.65
C PHE A 64 -8.81 -4.70 4.47
N VAL A 65 -9.08 -5.33 3.32
CA VAL A 65 -9.46 -4.58 2.12
C VAL A 65 -10.86 -4.00 2.24
N GLN A 66 -11.78 -4.68 2.93
CA GLN A 66 -13.13 -4.15 3.16
C GLN A 66 -13.10 -2.87 3.99
N ILE A 67 -12.27 -2.81 5.02
CA ILE A 67 -12.10 -1.60 5.85
C ILE A 67 -11.49 -0.47 4.99
N LEU A 68 -10.46 -0.76 4.20
CA LEU A 68 -9.84 0.23 3.31
C LEU A 68 -10.82 0.82 2.28
N THR A 69 -11.68 -0.01 1.67
CA THR A 69 -12.64 0.46 0.66
C THR A 69 -13.86 1.11 1.30
N ASN A 70 -14.40 0.56 2.39
CA ASN A 70 -15.66 1.02 2.96
C ASN A 70 -15.49 2.19 3.93
N GLU A 71 -14.46 2.16 4.78
CA GLU A 71 -14.23 3.19 5.80
C GLU A 71 -13.32 4.29 5.26
N PHE A 72 -12.17 3.90 4.70
CA PHE A 72 -11.17 4.85 4.21
C PHE A 72 -11.42 5.32 2.77
N LYS A 73 -12.43 4.76 2.07
CA LYS A 73 -12.81 5.12 0.69
C LYS A 73 -11.68 4.98 -0.33
N PHE A 74 -10.78 4.01 -0.13
CA PHE A 74 -9.70 3.75 -1.09
C PHE A 74 -10.28 3.24 -2.41
N SER A 75 -9.88 3.86 -3.52
CA SER A 75 -10.09 3.31 -4.87
C SER A 75 -9.13 2.16 -5.16
N ASN A 76 -9.41 1.39 -6.21
CA ASN A 76 -8.49 0.36 -6.69
C ASN A 76 -7.09 0.93 -6.99
N GLU A 77 -7.02 2.13 -7.57
CA GLU A 77 -5.74 2.81 -7.83
C GLU A 77 -5.01 3.16 -6.53
N SER A 78 -5.72 3.70 -5.53
CA SER A 78 -5.14 4.00 -4.21
C SER A 78 -4.68 2.73 -3.50
N LEU A 79 -5.45 1.65 -3.57
CA LEU A 79 -5.05 0.33 -3.07
C LEU A 79 -3.78 -0.17 -3.76
N ASN A 80 -3.68 -0.01 -5.08
CA ASN A 80 -2.51 -0.42 -5.83
C ASN A 80 -1.25 0.35 -5.40
N TYR A 81 -1.35 1.67 -5.21
CA TYR A 81 -0.23 2.45 -4.68
C TYR A 81 0.10 2.08 -3.24
N LEU A 82 -0.90 1.87 -2.38
CA LEU A 82 -0.68 1.41 -1.01
C LEU A 82 0.06 0.07 -0.99
N ALA A 83 -0.33 -0.89 -1.82
CA ALA A 83 0.36 -2.18 -1.90
C ALA A 83 1.83 -2.00 -2.30
N LYS A 84 2.13 -1.12 -3.26
CA LYS A 84 3.52 -0.79 -3.63
C LYS A 84 4.28 -0.17 -2.46
N VAL A 85 3.67 0.77 -1.73
CA VAL A 85 4.26 1.40 -0.54
C VAL A 85 4.57 0.35 0.53
N LEU A 86 3.61 -0.51 0.88
CA LEU A 86 3.80 -1.56 1.90
C LEU A 86 4.89 -2.56 1.50
N PHE A 87 4.97 -2.92 0.22
CA PHE A 87 6.06 -3.75 -0.30
C PHE A 87 7.43 -3.08 -0.11
N TYR A 88 7.56 -1.81 -0.51
CA TYR A 88 8.82 -1.07 -0.34
C TYR A 88 9.21 -0.92 1.13
N LEU A 89 8.24 -0.68 2.01
CA LEU A 89 8.49 -0.64 3.45
C LEU A 89 9.00 -1.99 3.98
N SER A 90 8.52 -3.11 3.44
CA SER A 90 8.87 -4.44 3.94
C SER A 90 10.34 -4.81 3.75
N GLU A 91 11.03 -4.27 2.74
CA GLU A 91 12.41 -4.67 2.39
C GLU A 91 13.43 -4.34 3.48
N ASN A 92 13.13 -3.39 4.37
CA ASN A 92 14.07 -2.84 5.35
C ASN A 92 13.59 -2.99 6.79
N GLN A 93 12.67 -3.92 7.02
CA GLN A 93 12.05 -4.15 8.32
C GLN A 93 12.56 -5.44 8.95
N SER A 94 12.33 -5.58 10.27
CA SER A 94 12.50 -6.86 10.95
C SER A 94 11.67 -7.96 10.26
N GLU A 95 12.10 -9.22 10.34
CA GLU A 95 11.45 -10.32 9.61
C GLU A 95 9.96 -10.46 9.95
N GLU A 96 9.57 -10.27 11.21
CA GLU A 96 8.17 -10.30 11.65
C GLU A 96 7.33 -9.18 11.00
N MET A 97 7.85 -7.95 11.00
CA MET A 97 7.17 -6.80 10.43
C MET A 97 7.12 -6.89 8.89
N LYS A 98 8.21 -7.37 8.28
CA LYS A 98 8.28 -7.66 6.85
C LYS A 98 7.23 -8.68 6.44
N GLU A 99 7.08 -9.78 7.17
CA GLU A 99 6.05 -10.79 6.91
C GLU A 99 4.65 -10.16 6.95
N LYS A 100 4.33 -9.41 8.01
CA LYS A 100 3.04 -8.69 8.13
C LYS A 100 2.77 -7.75 6.95
N LEU A 101 3.75 -6.94 6.56
CA LEU A 101 3.64 -6.01 5.44
C LEU A 101 3.43 -6.74 4.10
N LEU A 102 4.18 -7.83 3.88
CA LEU A 102 4.06 -8.65 2.68
C LEU A 102 2.71 -9.36 2.60
N GLU A 103 2.18 -9.86 3.72
CA GLU A 103 0.84 -10.45 3.77
C GLU A 103 -0.24 -9.43 3.40
N LYS A 104 -0.20 -8.22 3.98
CA LYS A 104 -1.14 -7.14 3.62
C LYS A 104 -1.06 -6.77 2.14
N THR A 105 0.17 -6.68 1.63
CA THR A 105 0.42 -6.39 0.22
C THR A 105 -0.21 -7.45 -0.68
N LEU A 106 -0.03 -8.73 -0.34
CA LEU A 106 -0.57 -9.85 -1.08
C LEU A 106 -2.10 -9.84 -1.09
N ILE A 107 -2.73 -9.54 0.05
CA ILE A 107 -4.20 -9.45 0.17
C ILE A 107 -4.74 -8.35 -0.75
N ILE A 108 -4.09 -7.18 -0.80
CA ILE A 108 -4.51 -6.09 -1.69
C ILE A 108 -4.40 -6.52 -3.16
N TYR A 109 -3.26 -7.11 -3.57
CA TYR A 109 -3.10 -7.51 -4.97
C TYR A 109 -4.08 -8.62 -5.39
N HIS A 110 -4.36 -9.59 -4.51
CA HIS A 110 -5.38 -10.60 -4.81
C HIS A 110 -6.77 -10.00 -4.94
N PHE A 111 -7.13 -9.03 -4.09
CA PHE A 111 -8.38 -8.31 -4.24
C PHE A 111 -8.45 -7.57 -5.59
N LEU A 112 -7.39 -6.85 -5.97
CA LEU A 112 -7.35 -6.11 -7.23
C LEU A 112 -7.44 -7.02 -8.44
N GLU A 113 -6.77 -8.18 -8.43
CA GLU A 113 -6.86 -9.16 -9.52
C GLU A 113 -8.24 -9.81 -9.63
N PHE A 114 -8.96 -9.97 -8.51
CA PHE A 114 -10.32 -10.51 -8.54
C PHE A 114 -11.38 -9.47 -8.91
N ASN A 115 -11.18 -8.22 -8.48
CA ASN A 115 -12.16 -7.14 -8.62
C ASN A 115 -12.04 -6.38 -9.95
N GLU A 116 -10.89 -6.44 -10.62
CA GLU A 116 -10.71 -5.83 -11.93
C GLU A 116 -10.94 -6.84 -13.06
N GLU A 117 -11.67 -6.42 -14.10
CA GLU A 117 -11.87 -7.25 -15.31
C GLU A 117 -10.59 -7.40 -16.15
N ILE A 118 -9.57 -6.59 -15.88
CA ILE A 118 -8.32 -6.55 -16.64
C ILE A 118 -7.19 -7.15 -15.82
N TYR A 119 -6.59 -8.20 -16.36
CA TYR A 119 -5.41 -8.84 -15.81
C TYR A 119 -4.19 -7.90 -15.82
N SER A 120 -3.47 -7.79 -14.70
CA SER A 120 -2.23 -7.01 -14.63
C SER A 120 -1.00 -7.91 -14.49
N ILE A 121 -0.15 -7.89 -15.53
CA ILE A 121 1.14 -8.58 -15.52
C ILE A 121 2.03 -8.08 -14.37
N GLU A 122 2.01 -6.77 -14.09
CA GLU A 122 2.79 -6.18 -12.99
C GLU A 122 2.37 -6.78 -11.64
N ARG A 123 1.07 -6.79 -11.34
CA ARG A 123 0.57 -7.32 -10.06
C ARG A 123 0.84 -8.81 -9.91
N ASN A 124 0.72 -9.60 -10.96
CA ASN A 124 1.00 -11.03 -10.90
C ASN A 124 2.48 -11.34 -10.65
N LYS A 125 3.39 -10.57 -11.26
CA LYS A 125 4.82 -10.64 -10.93
C LYS A 125 5.06 -10.34 -9.45
N MET A 126 4.43 -9.29 -8.92
CA MET A 126 4.55 -8.93 -7.51
C MET A 126 3.97 -10.01 -6.58
N ILE A 127 2.78 -10.55 -6.88
CA ILE A 127 2.18 -11.67 -6.14
C ILE A 127 3.15 -12.85 -6.07
N THR A 128 3.77 -13.21 -7.20
CA THR A 128 4.71 -14.34 -7.28
C THR A 128 5.97 -14.07 -6.46
N CYS A 129 6.53 -12.86 -6.56
CA CYS A 129 7.69 -12.43 -5.78
C CYS A 129 7.41 -12.47 -4.27
N ILE A 130 6.25 -11.96 -3.85
CA ILE A 130 5.85 -11.93 -2.45
C ILE A 130 5.64 -13.35 -1.90
N LYS A 131 4.99 -14.23 -2.67
CA LYS A 131 4.81 -15.64 -2.31
C LYS A 131 6.13 -16.35 -2.09
N GLN A 132 7.11 -16.13 -2.98
CA GLN A 132 8.47 -16.66 -2.82
C GLN A 132 9.13 -16.14 -1.54
N LYS A 133 9.03 -14.84 -1.24
CA LYS A 133 9.56 -14.23 -0.01
C LYS A 133 8.90 -14.77 1.26
N LEU A 134 7.63 -15.17 1.19
CA LEU A 134 6.85 -15.75 2.29
C LEU A 134 6.94 -17.28 2.38
N ASN A 135 7.64 -17.95 1.46
CA ASN A 135 7.62 -19.42 1.31
C ASN A 135 6.19 -20.00 1.16
N LYS A 136 5.32 -19.32 0.42
CA LYS A 136 3.91 -19.71 0.15
C LYS A 136 3.66 -20.02 -1.33
#